data_AF-A0A5D6W232-F1
#
_entry.id   AF-A0A5D6W232-F1
#
_cell.length_a   1.000
_cell.length_b   1.000
_cell.length_c   1.000
_cell.angle_alpha   90.00
_cell.angle_beta   90.00
_cell.angle_gamma   90.00
#
_symmetry.space_group_name_H-M   'P 1'
#
loop_
_entity.id
_entity.type
_entity.pdbx_description
1 polymer ?
#
loop_
_entity_poly.entity_id
_entity_poly.type
_entity_poly.pdbx_seq_one_letter_code
_entity_poly.pdbx_strand_id
1 'polypeptide(L)'
;MICRKCGSVLEEGQMSCPFCGESVASGMEGTKQKKVELKALAEVPDDKEKLLTELQRLKEYFLAIRGKYAVMEDLWLMQLKWQEPSLLHWALGGFLVTFAVYLMLYGAGLLPHVAMSFFFVLWGSITSVGYIRSGRIYEARKARIAEDIFEVENDVRNYYNQAADCFLPLDYSDPRVIGELIHGIETGTIKSFQDYRIN
;
A
#
# COMPACT_ATOMS: atom_id res chain seq x y z
N MET A 1 25.37 -8.20 18.08
CA MET A 1 23.92 -8.23 18.42
C MET A 1 23.27 -9.47 17.78
N ILE A 2 22.04 -9.90 18.13
CA ILE A 2 21.40 -11.09 17.52
C ILE A 2 20.04 -10.70 16.89
N CYS A 3 19.75 -11.07 15.63
CA CYS A 3 18.43 -10.85 15.01
C CYS A 3 17.38 -11.59 15.86
N ARG A 4 16.47 -10.88 16.54
CA ARG A 4 15.43 -11.48 17.39
C ARG A 4 14.49 -12.41 16.64
N LYS A 5 14.44 -12.31 15.31
CA LYS A 5 13.56 -13.07 14.43
C LYS A 5 14.18 -14.34 13.85
N CYS A 6 15.50 -14.37 13.62
CA CYS A 6 16.16 -15.53 13.01
C CYS A 6 17.38 -16.05 13.78
N GLY A 7 17.80 -15.39 14.85
CA GLY A 7 18.91 -15.83 15.70
C GLY A 7 20.30 -15.60 15.12
N SER A 8 20.45 -14.93 13.97
CA SER A 8 21.78 -14.67 13.39
C SER A 8 22.54 -13.62 14.18
N VAL A 9 23.83 -13.88 14.43
CA VAL A 9 24.75 -12.91 15.03
C VAL A 9 25.05 -11.79 14.01
N LEU A 10 24.92 -10.55 14.44
CA LEU A 10 25.09 -9.32 13.67
C LEU A 10 26.33 -8.56 14.15
N GLU A 11 27.09 -8.01 13.20
CA GLU A 11 28.27 -7.18 13.45
C GLU A 11 27.87 -5.78 13.97
N GLU A 12 28.77 -5.13 14.71
CA GLU A 12 28.53 -3.79 15.26
C GLU A 12 28.44 -2.75 14.14
N GLY A 13 27.36 -1.96 14.12
CA GLY A 13 27.07 -0.95 13.08
C GLY A 13 26.10 -1.42 11.98
N GLN A 14 25.64 -2.66 12.01
CA GLN A 14 24.71 -3.20 11.00
C GLN A 14 23.26 -2.81 11.29
N MET A 15 22.66 -1.98 10.41
CA MET A 15 21.30 -1.42 10.59
C MET A 15 20.16 -2.41 10.28
N SER A 16 20.45 -3.44 9.48
CA SER A 16 19.50 -4.50 9.12
C SER A 16 20.19 -5.84 9.06
N CYS A 17 19.48 -6.89 9.44
CA CYS A 17 20.03 -8.24 9.41
C CYS A 17 20.21 -8.73 7.95
N PRO A 18 21.38 -9.26 7.57
CA PRO A 18 21.65 -9.74 6.21
C PRO A 18 20.87 -11.01 5.86
N PHE A 19 20.47 -11.80 6.86
CA PHE A 19 19.69 -13.04 6.68
C PHE A 19 18.17 -12.83 6.71
N CYS A 20 17.66 -12.05 7.67
CA CYS A 20 16.23 -11.85 7.91
C CYS A 20 15.71 -10.50 7.35
N GLY A 21 16.59 -9.55 7.04
CA GLY A 21 16.25 -8.19 6.60
C GLY A 21 15.71 -7.28 7.71
N GLU A 22 15.54 -7.82 8.92
CA GLU A 22 14.95 -7.13 10.07
C GLU A 22 15.84 -5.97 10.51
N SER A 23 15.25 -4.79 10.73
CA SER A 23 15.99 -3.66 11.29
C SER A 23 16.32 -3.95 12.76
N VAL A 24 17.58 -3.74 13.12
CA VAL A 24 18.04 -3.96 14.51
C VAL A 24 17.51 -2.85 15.43
N ALA A 25 17.01 -1.76 14.85
CA ALA A 25 16.39 -0.62 15.51
C ALA A 25 14.91 -0.81 15.89
N SER A 26 14.38 -2.03 15.91
CA SER A 26 13.04 -2.29 16.48
C SER A 26 13.12 -2.39 18.01
N GLY A 27 13.49 -1.27 18.61
CA GLY A 27 13.43 -0.97 20.04
C GLY A 27 12.47 0.18 20.32
N MET A 28 11.46 0.40 19.47
CA MET A 28 10.32 1.23 19.77
C MET A 28 9.08 0.34 19.80
N GLU A 29 8.66 -0.02 21.01
CA GLU A 29 7.23 -0.05 21.31
C GLU A 29 6.66 1.32 20.93
N GLY A 30 6.27 1.48 19.67
CA GLY A 30 5.71 2.70 19.14
C GLY A 30 4.20 2.67 19.38
N THR A 31 3.76 3.43 20.36
CA THR A 31 2.40 3.98 20.54
C THR A 31 1.52 3.71 19.33
N LYS A 32 0.45 2.90 19.47
CA LYS A 32 -0.58 2.78 18.42
C LYS A 32 -0.97 4.19 17.98
N GLN A 33 -0.45 4.64 16.85
CA GLN A 33 -0.71 5.98 16.36
C GLN A 33 -2.22 6.07 16.17
N LYS A 34 -2.84 7.10 16.74
CA LYS A 34 -4.29 7.27 16.67
C LYS A 34 -4.61 7.99 15.36
N LYS A 35 -5.66 7.54 14.66
CA LYS A 35 -6.17 8.27 13.49
C LYS A 35 -6.54 9.70 13.88
N VAL A 36 -6.15 10.66 13.06
CA VAL A 36 -6.53 12.08 13.24
C VAL A 36 -8.06 12.19 13.22
N GLU A 37 -8.62 12.86 14.21
CA GLU A 37 -10.07 13.09 14.27
C GLU A 37 -10.43 14.22 13.30
N LEU A 38 -11.54 14.05 12.57
CA LEU A 38 -12.03 15.06 11.65
C LEU A 38 -12.65 16.22 12.44
N LYS A 39 -12.33 17.44 12.02
CA LYS A 39 -12.97 18.65 12.54
C LYS A 39 -14.48 18.57 12.29
N ALA A 40 -15.28 19.10 13.22
CA ALA A 40 -16.70 19.25 13.01
C ALA A 40 -16.96 20.10 11.76
N LEU A 41 -17.94 19.68 10.97
CA LEU A 41 -18.35 20.41 9.77
C LEU A 41 -18.87 21.79 10.17
N ALA A 42 -18.50 22.79 9.37
CA ALA A 42 -19.08 24.11 9.47
C ALA A 42 -20.55 24.10 9.06
N GLU A 43 -21.29 25.13 9.47
CA GLU A 43 -22.65 25.33 9.01
C GLU A 43 -22.67 25.61 7.50
N VAL A 44 -23.66 25.04 6.81
CA VAL A 44 -23.83 25.24 5.37
C VAL A 44 -24.35 26.66 5.15
N PRO A 45 -23.77 27.45 4.22
CA PRO A 45 -24.29 28.77 3.90
C PRO A 45 -25.75 28.71 3.40
N ASP A 46 -26.63 29.50 4.00
CA ASP A 46 -28.05 29.58 3.62
C ASP A 46 -28.29 30.29 2.29
N ASP A 47 -27.34 31.13 1.87
CA ASP A 47 -27.43 31.92 0.65
C ASP A 47 -26.73 31.22 -0.53
N LYS A 48 -27.41 31.18 -1.68
CA LYS A 48 -26.94 30.47 -2.88
C LYS A 48 -25.64 31.04 -3.42
N GLU A 49 -25.51 32.36 -3.47
CA GLU A 49 -24.31 33.02 -4.00
C GLU A 49 -23.11 32.78 -3.08
N LYS A 50 -23.31 32.87 -1.77
CA LYS A 50 -22.28 32.50 -0.78
C LYS A 50 -21.90 31.02 -0.86
N LEU A 51 -22.87 30.12 -1.00
CA LEU A 51 -22.62 28.68 -1.14
C LEU A 51 -21.73 28.38 -2.35
N LEU A 52 -22.06 28.93 -3.52
CA LEU A 52 -21.27 28.75 -4.74
C LEU A 52 -19.86 29.33 -4.60
N THR A 53 -19.73 30.49 -3.99
CA THR A 53 -18.43 31.13 -3.72
C THR A 53 -17.56 30.25 -2.81
N GLU A 54 -18.12 29.73 -1.72
CA GLU A 54 -17.40 28.86 -0.81
C GLU A 54 -17.06 27.49 -1.43
N LEU A 55 -17.96 26.93 -2.24
CA LEU A 55 -17.67 25.70 -3.00
C LEU A 55 -16.51 25.91 -3.97
N GLN A 56 -16.45 27.05 -4.66
CA GLN A 56 -15.36 27.37 -5.56
C GLN A 56 -14.03 27.53 -4.80
N ARG A 57 -14.04 28.17 -3.63
CA ARG A 57 -12.87 28.27 -2.73
C ARG A 57 -12.39 26.87 -2.30
N LEU A 58 -13.30 26.02 -1.84
CA LEU A 58 -12.96 24.65 -1.42
C LEU A 58 -12.42 23.82 -2.59
N LYS A 59 -13.01 23.95 -3.79
CA LYS A 59 -12.52 23.30 -5.01
C LYS A 59 -11.07 23.66 -5.30
N GLU A 60 -10.73 24.94 -5.25
CA GLU A 60 -9.36 25.42 -5.49
C GLU A 60 -8.38 24.90 -4.43
N TYR A 61 -8.79 24.91 -3.16
CA TYR A 61 -8.01 24.34 -2.07
C TYR A 61 -7.72 22.85 -2.27
N PHE A 62 -8.76 22.04 -2.50
CA PHE A 62 -8.61 20.60 -2.69
C PHE A 62 -7.87 20.26 -3.99
N LEU A 63 -7.98 21.09 -5.02
CA LEU A 63 -7.23 20.92 -6.26
C LEU A 63 -5.72 21.13 -6.04
N ALA A 64 -5.32 22.05 -5.15
CA ALA A 64 -3.92 22.24 -4.79
C ALA A 64 -3.32 21.04 -4.04
N ILE A 65 -4.11 20.36 -3.21
CA ILE A 65 -3.67 19.20 -2.42
C ILE A 65 -4.04 17.83 -3.03
N ARG A 66 -4.64 17.79 -4.23
CA ARG A 66 -5.11 16.56 -4.91
C ARG A 66 -4.06 15.47 -5.01
N GLY A 67 -2.78 15.84 -5.12
CA GLY A 67 -1.67 14.90 -5.21
C GLY A 67 -1.58 13.96 -3.99
N LYS A 68 -1.98 14.44 -2.81
CA LYS A 68 -1.99 13.63 -1.57
C LYS A 68 -3.07 12.55 -1.62
N TYR A 69 -4.26 12.88 -2.12
CA TYR A 69 -5.35 11.93 -2.34
C TYR A 69 -4.97 10.88 -3.40
N ALA A 70 -4.31 11.30 -4.48
CA ALA A 70 -3.85 10.39 -5.53
C ALA A 70 -2.80 9.38 -5.02
N VAL A 71 -1.89 9.80 -4.13
CA VAL A 71 -0.93 8.88 -3.49
C VAL A 71 -1.65 7.85 -2.62
N MET A 72 -2.66 8.29 -1.86
CA MET A 72 -3.48 7.36 -1.06
C MET A 72 -4.16 6.32 -1.96
N GLU A 73 -4.81 6.76 -3.05
CA GLU A 73 -5.47 5.87 -4.00
C GLU A 73 -4.49 4.86 -4.63
N ASP A 74 -3.30 5.31 -5.02
CA ASP A 74 -2.27 4.46 -5.60
C ASP A 74 -1.78 3.40 -4.59
N LEU A 75 -1.55 3.78 -3.33
CA LEU A 75 -1.18 2.83 -2.27
C LEU A 75 -2.25 1.77 -2.02
N TRP A 76 -3.53 2.17 -2.01
CA TRP A 76 -4.66 1.24 -1.88
C TRP A 76 -4.74 0.28 -3.08
N LEU A 77 -4.51 0.80 -4.29
CA LEU A 77 -4.48 0.00 -5.50
C LEU A 77 -3.29 -0.98 -5.54
N MET A 78 -2.12 -0.55 -5.07
CA MET A 78 -0.97 -1.43 -4.87
C MET A 78 -1.29 -2.54 -3.88
N GLN A 79 -1.96 -2.24 -2.78
CA GLN A 79 -2.36 -3.22 -1.77
C GLN A 79 -3.32 -4.27 -2.36
N LEU A 80 -4.32 -3.85 -3.15
CA LEU A 80 -5.29 -4.74 -3.78
C LEU A 80 -4.66 -5.68 -4.82
N LYS A 81 -3.66 -5.20 -5.57
CA LYS A 81 -3.00 -6.00 -6.61
C LYS A 81 -1.94 -6.96 -6.06
N TRP A 82 -1.57 -6.83 -4.79
CA TRP A 82 -0.44 -7.57 -4.24
C TRP A 82 -0.85 -8.99 -3.83
N GLN A 83 -0.45 -9.99 -4.63
CA GLN A 83 -0.79 -11.39 -4.40
C GLN A 83 0.15 -12.09 -3.43
N GLU A 84 -0.41 -13.01 -2.64
CA GLU A 84 0.37 -13.88 -1.77
C GLU A 84 1.25 -14.83 -2.59
N PRO A 85 2.49 -15.08 -2.14
CA PRO A 85 3.35 -16.06 -2.79
C PRO A 85 2.69 -17.43 -2.68
N SER A 86 2.56 -18.11 -3.80
CA SER A 86 1.90 -19.41 -3.87
C SER A 86 2.92 -20.52 -4.04
N LEU A 87 2.73 -21.58 -3.26
CA LEU A 87 3.61 -22.75 -3.27
C LEU A 87 3.59 -23.45 -4.63
N LEU A 88 2.43 -23.51 -5.29
CA LEU A 88 2.26 -24.13 -6.60
C LEU A 88 3.10 -23.44 -7.69
N HIS A 89 3.09 -22.11 -7.74
CA HIS A 89 3.91 -21.38 -8.71
C HIS A 89 5.41 -21.59 -8.47
N TRP A 90 5.85 -21.64 -7.20
CA TRP A 90 7.23 -21.98 -6.86
C TRP A 90 7.60 -23.44 -7.13
N ALA A 91 6.66 -24.37 -6.99
CA ALA A 91 6.84 -25.77 -7.33
C ALA A 91 7.03 -25.93 -8.85
N LEU A 92 6.15 -25.34 -9.65
CA LEU A 92 6.24 -25.37 -11.12
C LEU A 92 7.48 -24.64 -11.64
N GLY A 93 7.74 -23.42 -11.15
CA GLY A 93 8.92 -22.65 -11.53
C GLY A 93 10.23 -23.34 -11.12
N GLY A 94 10.29 -23.85 -9.89
CA GLY A 94 11.44 -24.63 -9.41
C GLY A 94 11.66 -25.90 -10.22
N PHE A 95 10.59 -26.59 -10.63
CA PHE A 95 10.66 -27.78 -11.47
C PHE A 95 11.26 -27.44 -12.83
N LEU A 96 10.77 -26.39 -13.50
CA LEU A 96 11.28 -25.96 -14.80
C LEU A 96 12.77 -25.59 -14.74
N VAL A 97 13.19 -24.84 -13.71
CA VAL A 97 14.60 -24.49 -13.51
C VAL A 97 15.46 -25.75 -13.31
N THR A 98 15.01 -26.66 -12.43
CA THR A 98 15.76 -27.89 -12.14
C THR A 98 15.83 -28.81 -13.36
N PHE A 99 14.74 -28.90 -14.13
CA PHE A 99 14.67 -29.66 -15.36
C PHE A 99 15.62 -29.13 -16.44
N ALA A 100 15.71 -27.81 -16.60
CA ALA A 100 16.68 -27.20 -17.51
C ALA A 100 18.13 -27.54 -17.12
N VAL A 101 18.47 -27.46 -15.83
CA VAL A 101 19.80 -27.86 -15.32
C VAL A 101 20.06 -29.35 -15.59
N TYR A 102 19.07 -30.20 -15.35
CA TYR A 102 19.19 -31.63 -15.57
C TYR A 102 19.41 -31.99 -17.05
N LEU A 103 18.71 -31.33 -17.97
CA LEU A 103 18.93 -31.50 -19.41
C LEU A 103 20.32 -31.01 -19.86
N MET A 104 20.84 -29.94 -19.24
CA MET A 104 22.20 -29.48 -19.51
C MET A 104 23.25 -30.50 -19.07
N LEU A 105 23.06 -31.13 -17.91
CA LEU A 105 23.91 -32.22 -17.43
C LEU A 105 23.80 -33.48 -18.30
N TYR A 106 22.61 -33.75 -18.84
CA TYR A 106 22.40 -34.82 -19.83
C TYR A 106 23.22 -34.59 -21.09
N GLY A 107 23.10 -33.41 -21.70
CA GLY A 107 23.82 -33.04 -22.92
C GLY A 107 25.34 -33.04 -22.74
N ALA A 108 25.82 -32.82 -21.51
CA ALA A 108 27.24 -32.90 -21.16
C ALA A 108 27.74 -34.34 -20.90
N GLY A 109 26.89 -35.37 -20.98
CA GLY A 109 27.28 -36.77 -20.77
C GLY A 109 27.55 -37.15 -19.32
N LEU A 110 27.22 -36.28 -18.35
CA LEU A 110 27.51 -36.48 -16.92
C LEU A 110 26.43 -37.31 -16.19
N LEU A 111 25.33 -37.63 -16.86
CA LEU A 111 24.16 -38.29 -16.24
C LEU A 111 24.40 -39.68 -15.63
N PRO A 112 25.20 -40.61 -16.19
CA PRO A 112 25.46 -41.88 -15.52
C PRO A 112 26.18 -41.74 -14.17
N HIS A 113 26.70 -40.54 -13.87
CA HIS A 113 27.36 -40.22 -12.59
C HIS A 113 26.46 -39.42 -11.62
N VAL A 114 25.27 -38.98 -12.05
CA VAL A 114 24.37 -38.14 -11.24
C VAL A 114 23.14 -38.94 -10.83
N ALA A 115 22.98 -39.18 -9.54
CA ALA A 115 21.80 -39.86 -9.02
C ALA A 115 20.53 -39.01 -9.23
N MET A 116 19.42 -39.66 -9.58
CA MET A 116 18.08 -39.04 -9.68
C MET A 116 17.66 -38.29 -8.40
N SER A 117 18.19 -38.67 -7.24
CA SER A 117 17.97 -37.95 -5.98
C SER A 117 18.46 -36.50 -6.03
N PHE A 118 19.51 -36.19 -6.80
CA PHE A 118 19.99 -34.82 -7.00
C PHE A 118 18.89 -33.92 -7.58
N PHE A 119 18.10 -34.42 -8.53
CA PHE A 119 16.99 -33.67 -9.11
C PHE A 119 15.98 -33.26 -8.03
N PHE A 120 15.50 -34.21 -7.23
CA PHE A 120 14.49 -33.93 -6.20
C PHE A 120 15.03 -33.07 -5.07
N VAL A 121 16.30 -33.23 -4.68
CA VAL A 121 16.95 -32.39 -3.67
C VAL A 121 17.11 -30.95 -4.18
N LEU A 122 17.57 -30.77 -5.42
CA LEU A 122 17.73 -29.45 -6.02
C LEU A 122 16.37 -28.75 -6.20
N TRP A 123 15.38 -29.46 -6.74
CA TRP A 123 14.03 -28.95 -6.91
C TRP A 123 13.40 -28.55 -5.57
N GLY A 124 13.41 -29.47 -4.59
CA GLY A 124 12.87 -29.22 -3.26
C GLY A 124 13.55 -28.05 -2.55
N SER A 125 14.87 -27.90 -2.72
CA SER A 125 15.64 -26.78 -2.18
C SER A 125 15.24 -25.45 -2.81
N ILE A 126 15.22 -25.37 -4.14
CA ILE A 126 14.83 -24.15 -4.88
C ILE A 126 13.41 -23.73 -4.53
N THR A 127 12.45 -24.66 -4.55
CA THR A 127 11.05 -24.38 -4.24
C THR A 127 10.88 -23.92 -2.80
N SER A 128 11.47 -24.62 -1.83
CA SER A 128 11.30 -24.30 -0.41
C SER A 128 11.96 -22.96 -0.04
N VAL A 129 13.21 -22.74 -0.47
CA VAL A 129 13.95 -21.50 -0.18
C VAL A 129 13.28 -20.31 -0.89
N GLY A 130 12.89 -20.47 -2.15
CA GLY A 130 12.19 -19.44 -2.92
C GLY A 130 10.85 -19.05 -2.29
N TYR A 131 10.05 -20.05 -1.93
CA TYR A 131 8.75 -19.84 -1.28
C TYR A 131 8.90 -19.11 0.06
N ILE A 132 9.78 -19.58 0.95
CA ILE A 132 9.99 -18.96 2.27
C ILE A 132 10.51 -17.52 2.12
N ARG A 133 11.48 -17.29 1.23
CA ARG A 133 12.05 -15.95 1.00
C ARG A 133 11.00 -14.98 0.46
N SER A 134 10.20 -15.42 -0.52
CA SER A 134 9.13 -14.59 -1.09
C SER A 134 8.03 -14.30 -0.05
N GLY A 135 7.65 -15.27 0.78
CA GLY A 135 6.75 -15.07 1.93
C GLY A 135 7.23 -13.99 2.89
N ARG A 136 8.51 -14.02 3.27
CA ARG A 136 9.08 -13.01 4.17
C ARG A 136 9.10 -11.61 3.55
N ILE A 137 9.45 -11.51 2.28
CA ILE A 137 9.45 -10.23 1.55
C ILE A 137 8.01 -9.69 1.44
N TYR A 138 7.05 -10.57 1.17
CA TYR A 138 5.63 -10.24 1.09
C TYR A 138 5.15 -9.66 2.44
N GLU A 139 5.36 -10.36 3.55
CA GLU A 139 4.92 -9.89 4.88
C GLU A 139 5.59 -8.57 5.28
N ALA A 140 6.90 -8.45 5.06
CA ALA A 140 7.62 -7.22 5.37
C ALA A 140 7.13 -6.02 4.55
N ARG A 141 6.78 -6.23 3.27
CA ARG A 141 6.25 -5.17 2.41
C ARG A 141 4.80 -4.85 2.75
N LYS A 142 3.98 -5.86 3.06
CA LYS A 142 2.59 -5.69 3.52
C LYS A 142 2.52 -4.82 4.78
N ALA A 143 3.40 -5.08 5.75
CA ALA A 143 3.51 -4.26 6.95
C ALA A 143 3.88 -2.81 6.63
N ARG A 144 4.90 -2.58 5.78
CA ARG A 144 5.30 -1.22 5.37
C ARG A 144 4.19 -0.47 4.64
N ILE A 145 3.54 -1.10 3.65
CA ILE A 145 2.43 -0.46 2.91
C ILE A 145 1.28 -0.10 3.86
N ALA A 146 0.97 -0.94 4.84
CA ALA A 146 -0.07 -0.65 5.82
C ALA A 146 0.28 0.57 6.69
N GLU A 147 1.55 0.72 7.06
CA GLU A 147 2.07 1.91 7.77
C GLU A 147 2.02 3.15 6.88
N ASP A 148 2.50 3.06 5.64
CA ASP A 148 2.47 4.16 4.65
C ASP A 148 1.03 4.63 4.39
N ILE A 149 0.07 3.71 4.23
CA ILE A 149 -1.35 4.03 4.06
C ILE A 149 -1.87 4.78 5.28
N PHE A 150 -1.51 4.33 6.49
CA PHE A 150 -1.97 4.96 7.72
C PHE A 150 -1.41 6.38 7.87
N GLU A 151 -0.13 6.59 7.57
CA GLU A 151 0.51 7.91 7.58
C GLU A 151 -0.13 8.85 6.55
N VAL A 152 -0.29 8.38 5.32
CA VAL A 152 -0.91 9.17 4.24
C VAL A 152 -2.38 9.48 4.54
N GLU A 153 -3.14 8.55 5.13
CA GLU A 153 -4.52 8.81 5.57
C GLU A 153 -4.57 9.92 6.63
N ASN A 154 -3.64 9.91 7.59
CA ASN A 154 -3.55 10.96 8.60
C ASN A 154 -3.13 12.30 8.00
N ASP A 155 -2.21 12.32 7.05
CA ASP A 155 -1.84 13.52 6.30
C ASP A 155 -3.06 14.09 5.59
N VAL A 156 -3.82 13.27 4.86
CA VAL A 156 -5.06 13.68 4.18
C VAL A 156 -6.05 14.29 5.17
N ARG A 157 -6.26 13.64 6.33
CA ARG A 157 -7.13 14.16 7.41
C ARG A 157 -6.63 15.49 7.97
N ASN A 158 -5.31 15.65 8.14
CA ASN A 158 -4.71 16.89 8.61
C ASN A 158 -4.91 18.03 7.61
N TYR A 159 -4.68 17.81 6.32
CA TYR A 159 -4.95 18.80 5.29
C TYR A 159 -6.43 19.13 5.20
N TYR A 160 -7.31 18.12 5.24
CA TYR A 160 -8.75 18.36 5.29
C TYR A 160 -9.14 19.25 6.48
N ASN A 161 -8.58 19.01 7.66
CA ASN A 161 -8.85 19.83 8.85
C ASN A 161 -8.31 21.26 8.77
N GLN A 162 -7.35 21.54 7.89
CA GLN A 162 -6.83 22.88 7.64
C GLN A 162 -7.73 23.70 6.70
N ALA A 163 -8.69 23.07 6.02
CA ALA A 163 -9.67 23.80 5.22
C ALA A 163 -10.54 24.68 6.14
N ALA A 164 -10.41 26.00 5.99
CA ALA A 164 -11.23 26.96 6.72
C ALA A 164 -12.70 26.74 6.38
N ASP A 165 -13.57 26.77 7.40
CA ASP A 165 -15.03 26.69 7.31
C ASP A 165 -15.55 25.61 6.34
N CYS A 166 -14.93 24.43 6.36
CA CYS A 166 -15.34 23.31 5.53
C CYS A 166 -16.65 22.71 6.03
N PHE A 167 -17.70 22.81 5.22
CA PHE A 167 -19.01 22.17 5.44
C PHE A 167 -19.19 20.89 4.61
N LEU A 168 -18.21 20.55 3.75
CA LEU A 168 -18.22 19.33 2.94
C LEU A 168 -17.58 18.17 3.73
N PRO A 169 -18.22 16.99 3.83
CA PRO A 169 -17.58 15.78 4.34
C PRO A 169 -16.36 15.40 3.50
N LEU A 170 -15.43 14.66 4.11
CA LEU A 170 -14.18 14.24 3.46
C LEU A 170 -14.41 13.51 2.13
N ASP A 171 -15.44 12.68 2.02
CA ASP A 171 -15.73 11.92 0.78
C ASP A 171 -16.11 12.81 -0.41
N TYR A 172 -16.53 14.06 -0.14
CA TYR A 172 -16.91 15.04 -1.15
C TYR A 172 -15.79 16.03 -1.48
N SER A 173 -14.58 15.83 -0.92
CA SER A 173 -13.45 16.73 -1.14
C SER A 173 -12.76 16.54 -2.50
N ASP A 174 -13.20 15.59 -3.34
CA ASP A 174 -12.67 15.44 -4.69
C ASP A 174 -13.05 16.66 -5.55
N PRO A 175 -12.07 17.37 -6.15
CA PRO A 175 -12.35 18.54 -6.99
C PRO A 175 -13.32 18.30 -8.15
N ARG A 176 -13.44 17.05 -8.64
CA ARG A 176 -14.42 16.64 -9.65
C ARG A 176 -15.83 16.70 -9.09
N VAL A 177 -16.04 16.09 -7.92
CA VAL A 177 -17.32 16.08 -7.21
C VAL A 177 -17.77 17.51 -6.87
N ILE A 178 -16.85 18.35 -6.35
CA ILE A 178 -17.16 19.75 -6.06
C ILE A 178 -17.54 20.51 -7.35
N GLY A 179 -16.87 20.23 -8.47
CA GLY A 179 -17.21 20.80 -9.77
C GLY A 179 -18.62 20.42 -10.24
N GLU A 180 -19.03 19.16 -10.07
CA GLU A 180 -20.38 18.71 -10.40
C GLU A 180 -21.44 19.34 -9.50
N LEU A 181 -21.14 19.49 -8.19
CA LEU A 181 -22.00 20.17 -7.24
C LEU A 181 -22.24 21.64 -7.62
N ILE A 182 -21.17 22.38 -7.95
CA ILE A 182 -21.26 23.78 -8.39
C ILE A 182 -22.17 23.86 -9.63
N HIS A 183 -21.89 23.06 -10.65
CA HIS A 183 -22.67 23.08 -11.89
C HIS A 183 -24.15 22.69 -11.66
N GLY A 184 -24.39 21.71 -10.79
CA GLY A 184 -25.74 21.26 -10.47
C GLY A 184 -26.56 22.31 -9.71
N ILE A 185 -25.94 23.04 -8.80
CA ILE A 185 -26.58 24.14 -8.05
C ILE A 185 -26.82 25.36 -8.96
N GLU A 186 -25.87 25.68 -9.83
CA GLU A 186 -26.03 26.75 -10.82
C GLU A 186 -27.22 26.50 -11.74
N THR A 187 -27.31 25.29 -12.31
CA THR A 187 -28.39 24.87 -13.21
C THR A 187 -29.72 24.56 -12.51
N GLY A 188 -29.73 24.51 -11.18
CA GLY A 188 -30.90 24.19 -10.36
C GLY A 188 -31.31 22.71 -10.39
N THR A 189 -30.45 21.84 -10.93
CA THR A 189 -30.66 20.38 -10.94
C THR A 189 -30.41 19.76 -9.55
N ILE A 190 -29.51 20.37 -8.77
CA ILE A 190 -29.24 20.03 -7.38
C ILE A 190 -29.78 21.15 -6.49
N LYS A 191 -30.65 20.81 -5.53
CA LYS A 191 -31.26 21.78 -4.61
C LYS A 191 -30.49 21.93 -3.31
N SER A 192 -29.79 20.88 -2.89
CA SER A 192 -28.91 20.87 -1.74
C SER A 192 -27.70 19.99 -2.02
N PHE A 193 -26.54 20.40 -1.50
CA PHE A 193 -25.36 19.53 -1.42
C PHE A 193 -25.70 18.17 -0.77
N GLN A 194 -26.59 18.16 0.23
CA GLN A 194 -27.01 16.94 0.93
C GLN A 194 -27.82 15.98 0.05
N ASP A 195 -28.44 16.48 -1.02
CA ASP A 195 -29.20 15.66 -1.97
C ASP A 195 -28.28 14.90 -2.95
N TYR A 196 -27.02 15.33 -3.09
CA TYR A 196 -26.05 14.69 -3.97
C TYR A 196 -25.47 13.45 -3.30
N ARG A 197 -25.87 12.27 -3.78
CA ARG A 197 -25.31 10.98 -3.37
C ARG A 197 -24.12 10.64 -4.27
N ILE A 198 -22.97 10.38 -3.66
CA ILE A 198 -21.84 9.75 -4.34
C ILE A 198 -22.28 8.31 -4.66
N ASN A 199 -22.37 7.98 -5.95
CA ASN A 199 -22.65 6.61 -6.43
C ASN A 199 -21.36 5.91 -6.84
#